data_AF-A0A1B8CFI5-F1
#
_entry.id   AF-A0A1B8CFI5-F1
#
_cell.length_a   1.000
_cell.length_b   1.000
_cell.length_c   1.000
_cell.angle_alpha   90.00
_cell.angle_beta   90.00
_cell.angle_gamma   90.00
#
_symmetry.space_group_name_H-M   'P 1'
#
loop_
_entity.id
_entity.type
_entity.pdbx_description
1 polymer ?
#
loop_
_entity_poly.entity_id
_entity_poly.type
_entity_poly.pdbx_seq_one_letter_code
_entity_poly.pdbx_strand_id
1 'polypeptide(L)'
;MLPSSNCDRPPFTRCEALNTDSIQSADPASMVRGGGTDCDESFPHVPDYPLVPLDYDSVNTFLSRELETRVLDQLYESLWIVSRMSGDNIDQLHANELKSRRIILSEDPAMHLVWFGTRIFIKPIPVALLNHDFWNTFLTQELTEQDPAPLGDLPSQRCFDQKIALGFMRSYSRLIKHRSDLEVAIEKRLVPANVTWLAWCRFIAGFQRLRDEEVANRYHFGQLRLTRLNFLVRILRPKGMRNHRHYKEMYWDTGSYLERFFAPFLFIFASLSLALSAWQVILGLPLDQVAVTQFRMNVVTMKRAAWNFGLLVLVLLAICWALLIFSPLVYLSAQVQFGYKLKRFQKRNMKPEESISQAKDEENGR
;
A
#
# COMPACT_ATOMS: atom_id res chain seq x y z
N MET A 1 20.72 14.91 -24.42
CA MET A 1 19.32 15.21 -24.79
C MET A 1 18.46 14.18 -24.10
N LEU A 2 17.83 14.57 -22.98
CA LEU A 2 16.87 13.74 -22.27
C LEU A 2 15.54 13.86 -23.04
N PRO A 3 14.87 12.76 -23.42
CA PRO A 3 13.52 12.88 -23.95
C PRO A 3 12.64 13.33 -22.79
N SER A 4 11.97 14.47 -22.97
CA SER A 4 10.79 14.84 -22.20
C SER A 4 9.84 13.63 -22.21
N SER A 5 9.36 13.26 -21.03
CA SER A 5 8.32 12.26 -20.84
C SER A 5 7.02 12.78 -21.46
N ASN A 6 6.83 12.57 -22.77
CA ASN A 6 5.53 12.77 -23.40
C ASN A 6 4.59 11.70 -22.85
N CYS A 7 3.61 12.11 -22.05
CA CYS A 7 2.48 11.25 -21.66
C CYS A 7 1.64 10.81 -22.88
N ASP A 8 1.88 11.43 -24.03
CA ASP A 8 1.10 11.32 -25.27
C ASP A 8 1.39 10.04 -26.08
N ARG A 9 2.22 9.12 -25.57
CA ARG A 9 2.50 7.83 -26.21
C ARG A 9 2.60 6.69 -25.20
N PRO A 10 2.23 5.46 -25.56
CA PRO A 10 2.50 4.30 -24.72
C PRO A 10 4.01 4.16 -24.46
N PRO A 11 4.42 3.74 -23.25
CA PRO A 11 5.84 3.68 -22.86
C PRO A 11 6.62 2.51 -23.50
N PHE A 12 5.96 1.72 -24.34
CA PHE A 12 6.52 0.58 -25.06
C PHE A 12 5.96 0.58 -26.49
N THR A 13 6.66 -0.06 -27.43
CA THR A 13 6.22 -0.17 -28.82
C THR A 13 5.34 -1.40 -29.05
N ARG A 14 4.59 -1.44 -30.17
CA ARG A 14 3.74 -2.58 -30.53
C ARG A 14 4.49 -3.92 -30.57
N CYS A 15 5.75 -3.93 -31.00
CA CYS A 15 6.61 -5.12 -31.03
C CYS A 15 7.07 -5.60 -29.63
N GLU A 16 6.93 -4.74 -28.62
CA GLU A 16 7.31 -5.04 -27.23
C GLU A 16 6.09 -5.40 -26.38
N ALA A 17 4.88 -5.35 -26.94
CA ALA A 17 3.65 -5.78 -26.29
C ALA A 17 3.70 -7.28 -25.99
N LEU A 18 3.17 -7.68 -24.82
CA LEU A 18 3.08 -9.08 -24.42
C LEU A 18 1.78 -9.74 -24.86
N ASN A 19 0.77 -8.93 -25.19
CA ASN A 19 -0.45 -9.36 -25.85
C ASN A 19 -0.57 -8.60 -27.19
N THR A 20 -0.86 -9.33 -28.26
CA THR A 20 -0.94 -8.81 -29.64
C THR A 20 -2.35 -8.94 -30.24
N ASP A 21 -3.36 -9.20 -29.40
CA ASP A 21 -4.74 -9.37 -29.87
C ASP A 21 -5.20 -8.06 -30.53
N SER A 22 -5.80 -8.18 -31.72
CA SER A 22 -6.24 -7.01 -32.49
C SER A 22 -7.54 -6.45 -31.90
N ILE A 23 -7.52 -5.17 -31.51
CA ILE A 23 -8.67 -4.48 -30.91
C ILE A 23 -9.28 -3.58 -31.97
N GLN A 24 -10.55 -3.81 -32.34
CA GLN A 24 -11.32 -2.88 -33.16
C GLN A 24 -12.22 -2.02 -32.28
N SER A 25 -11.89 -0.73 -32.16
CA SER A 25 -12.83 0.29 -31.69
C SER A 25 -14.06 0.27 -32.60
N ALA A 26 -15.26 0.21 -32.02
CA ALA A 26 -16.51 0.23 -32.77
C ALA A 26 -16.77 1.64 -33.35
N ASP A 27 -15.99 2.06 -34.35
CA ASP A 27 -16.33 3.21 -35.18
C ASP A 27 -17.33 2.78 -36.26
N PRO A 28 -18.55 3.36 -36.30
CA PRO A 28 -19.58 2.99 -37.27
C PRO A 28 -19.23 3.35 -38.73
N ALA A 29 -18.07 3.98 -38.99
CA ALA A 29 -17.65 4.43 -40.32
C ALA A 29 -16.77 3.43 -41.09
N SER A 30 -16.32 2.32 -40.48
CA SER A 30 -15.34 1.40 -41.10
C SER A 30 -15.95 0.16 -41.80
N MET A 31 -17.28 -0.01 -41.80
CA MET A 31 -17.95 -1.19 -42.35
C MET A 31 -17.91 -1.35 -43.90
N VAL A 32 -17.16 -0.53 -44.64
CA VAL A 32 -17.10 -0.62 -46.11
C VAL A 32 -15.65 -0.56 -46.60
N ARG A 33 -14.85 -1.60 -46.34
CA ARG A 33 -13.89 -2.17 -47.32
C ARG A 33 -13.00 -3.25 -46.70
N GLY A 34 -12.99 -4.41 -47.36
CA GLY A 34 -11.84 -5.32 -47.31
C GLY A 34 -12.21 -6.76 -47.09
N GLY A 35 -12.48 -7.48 -48.18
CA GLY A 35 -12.37 -8.93 -48.20
C GLY A 35 -10.90 -9.34 -48.31
N GLY A 36 -10.47 -10.27 -47.47
CA GLY A 36 -9.12 -10.84 -47.49
C GLY A 36 -8.94 -11.82 -46.34
N THR A 37 -8.66 -13.07 -46.69
CA THR A 37 -8.48 -14.24 -45.82
C THR A 37 -7.20 -14.17 -45.00
N ASP A 38 -7.34 -14.05 -43.68
CA ASP A 38 -6.59 -14.78 -42.65
C ASP A 38 -7.32 -14.55 -41.31
N CYS A 39 -7.32 -15.55 -40.42
CA CYS A 39 -8.06 -15.52 -39.16
C CYS A 39 -7.43 -14.55 -38.15
N ASP A 40 -7.56 -13.25 -38.40
CA ASP A 40 -7.33 -12.20 -37.41
C ASP A 40 -8.62 -12.05 -36.60
N GLU A 41 -8.78 -12.84 -35.53
CA GLU A 41 -9.92 -12.73 -34.62
C GLU A 41 -9.84 -11.39 -33.88
N SER A 42 -10.45 -10.35 -34.44
CA SER A 42 -10.64 -9.08 -33.75
C SER A 42 -11.72 -9.24 -32.69
N PHE A 43 -11.36 -9.03 -31.42
CA PHE A 43 -12.30 -9.15 -30.32
C PHE A 43 -13.04 -7.82 -30.10
N PRO A 44 -14.39 -7.81 -30.04
CA PRO A 44 -15.18 -6.61 -29.75
C PRO A 44 -15.26 -6.27 -28.25
N HIS A 45 -14.43 -6.93 -27.43
CA HIS A 45 -14.44 -6.84 -25.97
C HIS A 45 -13.02 -6.62 -25.43
N VAL A 46 -12.93 -6.17 -24.18
CA VAL A 46 -11.64 -6.03 -23.48
C VAL A 46 -10.95 -7.40 -23.42
N PRO A 47 -9.62 -7.49 -23.67
CA PRO A 47 -8.88 -8.75 -23.55
C PRO A 47 -9.09 -9.41 -22.17
N ASP A 48 -9.35 -10.71 -22.13
CA ASP A 48 -9.75 -11.52 -20.96
C ASP A 48 -11.10 -11.17 -20.29
N TYR A 49 -11.82 -10.15 -20.75
CA TYR A 49 -13.10 -9.72 -20.16
C TYR A 49 -14.22 -9.65 -21.21
N PRO A 50 -14.81 -10.80 -21.59
CA PRO A 50 -15.81 -10.87 -22.67
C PRO A 50 -17.12 -10.12 -22.38
N LEU A 51 -17.38 -9.80 -21.11
CA LEU A 51 -18.57 -9.07 -20.68
C LEU A 51 -18.43 -7.55 -20.81
N VAL A 52 -17.23 -7.04 -21.10
CA VAL A 52 -16.96 -5.60 -21.19
C VAL A 52 -16.77 -5.23 -22.67
N PRO A 53 -17.73 -4.51 -23.28
CA PRO A 53 -17.59 -4.07 -24.66
C PRO A 53 -16.50 -3.00 -24.78
N LEU A 54 -15.89 -2.88 -25.97
CA LEU A 54 -14.88 -1.86 -26.31
C LEU A 54 -15.47 -0.47 -26.56
N ASP A 55 -16.40 -0.05 -25.71
CA ASP A 55 -16.92 1.32 -25.67
C ASP A 55 -16.18 2.15 -24.61
N TYR A 56 -15.94 3.43 -24.86
CA TYR A 56 -15.16 4.30 -23.98
C TYR A 56 -15.73 4.36 -22.55
N ASP A 57 -17.06 4.45 -22.38
CA ASP A 57 -17.67 4.55 -21.05
C ASP A 57 -17.57 3.22 -20.28
N SER A 58 -17.77 2.11 -20.99
CA SER A 58 -17.65 0.76 -20.46
C SER A 58 -16.20 0.44 -20.04
N VAL A 59 -15.24 0.79 -20.89
CA VAL A 59 -13.81 0.59 -20.63
C VAL A 59 -13.33 1.51 -19.50
N ASN A 60 -13.75 2.77 -19.47
CA ASN A 60 -13.41 3.68 -18.36
C ASN A 60 -13.97 3.16 -17.03
N THR A 61 -15.24 2.71 -17.01
CA THR A 61 -15.83 2.09 -15.82
C THR A 61 -15.07 0.86 -15.37
N PHE A 62 -14.63 0.03 -16.32
CA PHE A 62 -13.76 -1.12 -16.06
C PHE A 62 -12.42 -0.69 -15.46
N LEU A 63 -11.70 0.25 -16.07
CA LEU A 63 -10.41 0.74 -15.59
C LEU A 63 -10.51 1.39 -14.20
N SER A 64 -11.54 2.21 -13.97
CA SER A 64 -11.83 2.78 -12.65
C SER A 64 -12.05 1.69 -11.61
N ARG A 65 -12.78 0.62 -11.94
CA ARG A 65 -13.01 -0.48 -11.00
C ARG A 65 -11.75 -1.30 -10.73
N GLU A 66 -10.95 -1.55 -11.78
CA GLU A 66 -9.79 -2.45 -11.71
C GLU A 66 -8.54 -1.79 -11.14
N LEU A 67 -8.35 -0.47 -11.31
CA LEU A 67 -7.08 0.21 -11.01
C LEU A 67 -7.20 1.38 -10.03
N GLU A 68 -8.37 2.03 -9.95
CA GLU A 68 -8.52 3.27 -9.15
C GLU A 68 -8.52 2.99 -7.64
N THR A 69 -7.87 3.86 -6.87
CA THR A 69 -7.72 3.68 -5.42
C THR A 69 -8.15 4.89 -4.61
N ARG A 70 -9.39 5.36 -4.83
CA ARG A 70 -9.99 6.59 -4.24
C ARG A 70 -9.69 6.80 -2.75
N VAL A 71 -9.80 5.75 -1.95
CA VAL A 71 -9.57 5.85 -0.49
C VAL A 71 -8.12 6.20 -0.18
N LEU A 72 -7.17 5.60 -0.90
CA LEU A 72 -5.75 5.84 -0.66
C LEU A 72 -5.31 7.19 -1.19
N ASP A 73 -5.92 7.66 -2.28
CA ASP A 73 -5.70 9.00 -2.80
C ASP A 73 -6.18 10.07 -1.81
N GLN A 74 -7.32 9.86 -1.14
CA GLN A 74 -7.76 10.72 -0.04
C GLN A 74 -6.81 10.70 1.17
N LEU A 75 -6.17 9.57 1.44
CA LEU A 75 -5.24 9.41 2.55
C LEU A 75 -3.82 9.88 2.23
N TYR A 76 -3.54 10.23 0.96
CA TYR A 76 -2.21 10.55 0.45
C TYR A 76 -1.39 11.48 1.36
N GLU A 77 -1.99 12.61 1.76
CA GLU A 77 -1.33 13.62 2.60
C GLU A 77 -0.92 13.12 4.00
N SER A 78 -1.49 12.01 4.44
CA SER A 78 -1.28 11.42 5.76
C SER A 78 -0.56 10.06 5.71
N LEU A 79 -0.42 9.46 4.52
CA LEU A 79 0.25 8.16 4.34
C LEU A 79 1.71 8.16 4.78
N TRP A 80 2.38 9.32 4.75
CA TRP A 80 3.77 9.47 5.24
C TRP A 80 3.92 9.17 6.75
N ILE A 81 2.84 9.21 7.53
CA ILE A 81 2.86 8.86 8.96
C ILE A 81 3.04 7.35 9.13
N VAL A 82 2.44 6.58 8.21
CA VAL A 82 2.32 5.11 8.33
C VAL A 82 3.27 4.35 7.41
N SER A 83 3.74 4.97 6.33
CA SER A 83 4.62 4.36 5.35
C SER A 83 5.75 5.30 4.93
N ARG A 84 6.82 4.71 4.38
CA ARG A 84 7.90 5.44 3.74
C ARG A 84 7.41 5.94 2.39
N MET A 85 7.49 7.25 2.17
CA MET A 85 7.18 7.89 0.88
C MET A 85 8.31 7.61 -0.10
N SER A 86 8.22 6.49 -0.81
CA SER A 86 9.19 6.05 -1.80
C SER A 86 8.55 4.95 -2.65
N GLY A 87 8.37 5.21 -3.95
CA GLY A 87 7.89 4.21 -4.92
C GLY A 87 8.88 3.05 -5.08
N ASP A 88 10.13 3.28 -4.71
CA ASP A 88 11.22 2.32 -4.76
C ASP A 88 11.17 1.29 -3.63
N ASN A 89 10.37 1.56 -2.58
CA ASN A 89 10.23 0.70 -1.41
C ASN A 89 9.29 -0.49 -1.69
N ILE A 90 9.65 -1.28 -2.70
CA ILE A 90 8.95 -2.49 -3.11
C ILE A 90 9.95 -3.63 -3.08
N ASP A 91 9.70 -4.61 -2.21
CA ASP A 91 10.48 -5.84 -2.20
C ASP A 91 10.09 -6.70 -3.41
N GLN A 92 11.11 -7.27 -4.05
CA GLN A 92 10.99 -8.20 -5.18
C GLN A 92 10.26 -9.49 -4.76
N LEU A 93 9.73 -10.26 -5.72
CA LEU A 93 8.92 -11.44 -5.40
C LEU A 93 9.70 -12.48 -4.59
N HIS A 94 10.90 -12.87 -5.01
CA HIS A 94 11.75 -13.79 -4.25
C HIS A 94 12.12 -13.24 -2.86
N ALA A 95 12.31 -11.93 -2.74
CA ALA A 95 12.62 -11.27 -1.47
C ALA A 95 11.45 -11.32 -0.48
N ASN A 96 10.20 -11.33 -0.97
CA ASN A 96 9.04 -11.56 -0.12
C ASN A 96 9.02 -12.99 0.43
N GLU A 97 9.38 -13.99 -0.40
CA GLU A 97 9.49 -15.38 0.06
C GLU A 97 10.61 -15.57 1.09
N LEU A 98 11.77 -14.94 0.90
CA LEU A 98 12.86 -14.87 1.89
C LEU A 98 12.39 -14.28 3.22
N LYS A 99 11.50 -13.28 3.19
CA LYS A 99 10.87 -12.69 4.39
C LYS A 99 9.74 -13.55 4.96
N SER A 100 9.57 -14.79 4.49
CA SER A 100 8.47 -15.69 4.85
C SER A 100 7.09 -15.06 4.61
N ARG A 101 6.96 -14.21 3.59
CA ARG A 101 5.68 -13.64 3.17
C ARG A 101 5.12 -14.47 2.02
N ARG A 102 3.96 -15.06 2.22
CA ARG A 102 3.18 -15.73 1.19
C ARG A 102 2.53 -14.69 0.29
N ILE A 103 2.75 -14.81 -1.02
CA ILE A 103 2.08 -13.99 -2.04
C ILE A 103 0.66 -14.52 -2.21
N ILE A 104 -0.33 -13.62 -2.09
CA ILE A 104 -1.76 -13.91 -2.23
C ILE A 104 -2.33 -13.02 -3.34
N LEU A 105 -3.05 -13.62 -4.27
CA LEU A 105 -3.78 -12.91 -5.31
C LEU A 105 -4.93 -12.10 -4.70
N SER A 106 -5.06 -10.86 -5.14
CA SER A 106 -6.16 -9.99 -4.72
C SER A 106 -6.64 -9.17 -5.91
N GLU A 107 -7.90 -9.36 -6.32
CA GLU A 107 -8.47 -8.55 -7.40
C GLU A 107 -8.74 -7.10 -7.01
N ASP A 108 -8.78 -6.79 -5.71
CA ASP A 108 -9.00 -5.43 -5.25
C ASP A 108 -7.72 -4.55 -5.44
N PRO A 109 -7.75 -3.48 -6.26
CA PRO A 109 -6.61 -2.58 -6.45
C PRO A 109 -6.16 -1.89 -5.16
N ALA A 110 -7.08 -1.69 -4.22
CA ALA A 110 -6.78 -1.12 -2.93
C ALA A 110 -5.77 -2.00 -2.15
N MET A 111 -5.82 -3.32 -2.34
CA MET A 111 -4.96 -4.29 -1.67
C MET A 111 -3.63 -4.58 -2.38
N HIS A 112 -3.42 -4.09 -3.61
CA HIS A 112 -2.15 -4.29 -4.32
C HIS A 112 -0.97 -3.69 -3.53
N LEU A 113 0.09 -4.50 -3.28
CA LEU A 113 1.25 -4.17 -2.44
C LEU A 113 0.94 -3.91 -0.95
N VAL A 114 -0.24 -4.30 -0.48
CA VAL A 114 -0.58 -4.26 0.94
C VAL A 114 -0.17 -5.59 1.58
N TRP A 115 0.47 -5.54 2.75
CA TRP A 115 0.86 -6.74 3.48
C TRP A 115 0.33 -6.77 4.90
N PHE A 116 0.09 -7.98 5.39
CA PHE A 116 -0.49 -8.26 6.67
C PHE A 116 0.07 -9.57 7.28
N GLY A 117 0.80 -9.45 8.39
CA GLY A 117 1.47 -10.60 9.00
C GLY A 117 2.48 -11.23 8.04
N THR A 118 2.27 -12.50 7.70
CA THR A 118 3.08 -13.30 6.76
C THR A 118 2.48 -13.34 5.35
N ARG A 119 1.61 -12.39 5.00
CA ARG A 119 0.90 -12.38 3.71
C ARG A 119 1.10 -11.04 3.00
N ILE A 120 1.36 -11.07 1.70
CA ILE A 120 1.36 -9.88 0.83
C ILE A 120 0.33 -10.08 -0.27
N PHE A 121 -0.50 -9.06 -0.49
CA PHE A 121 -1.56 -9.08 -1.49
C PHE A 121 -1.05 -8.38 -2.75
N ILE A 122 -1.16 -9.06 -3.89
CA ILE A 122 -0.74 -8.53 -5.18
C ILE A 122 -1.86 -8.80 -6.18
N LYS A 123 -2.33 -7.74 -6.83
CA LYS A 123 -3.29 -7.81 -7.92
C LYS A 123 -2.61 -8.26 -9.22
N PRO A 124 -3.10 -9.29 -9.93
CA PRO A 124 -2.56 -9.73 -11.22
C PRO A 124 -2.66 -8.63 -12.28
N ILE A 125 -1.81 -8.68 -13.31
CA ILE A 125 -1.87 -7.70 -14.40
C ILE A 125 -3.07 -8.02 -15.29
N PRO A 126 -4.02 -7.08 -15.49
CA PRO A 126 -5.05 -7.25 -16.51
C PRO A 126 -4.40 -7.36 -17.89
N VAL A 127 -4.79 -8.37 -18.69
CA VAL A 127 -4.22 -8.60 -20.02
C VAL A 127 -4.38 -7.40 -20.95
N ALA A 128 -5.44 -6.60 -20.75
CA ALA A 128 -5.62 -5.31 -21.43
C ALA A 128 -4.41 -4.36 -21.29
N LEU A 129 -3.73 -4.33 -20.13
CA LEU A 129 -2.55 -3.48 -19.93
C LEU A 129 -1.28 -4.03 -20.61
N LEU A 130 -1.30 -5.26 -21.11
CA LEU A 130 -0.20 -5.88 -21.84
C LEU A 130 -0.30 -5.66 -23.36
N ASN A 131 -1.42 -5.12 -23.83
CA ASN A 131 -1.72 -4.90 -25.25
C ASN A 131 -1.45 -3.44 -25.64
N HIS A 132 -0.64 -3.21 -26.67
CA HIS A 132 -0.27 -1.86 -27.11
C HIS A 132 -1.45 -1.06 -27.68
N ASP A 133 -2.31 -1.72 -28.46
CA ASP A 133 -3.44 -1.06 -29.14
C ASP A 133 -4.45 -0.56 -28.09
N PHE A 134 -4.63 -1.31 -27.00
CA PHE A 134 -5.45 -0.88 -25.85
C PHE A 134 -4.94 0.43 -25.22
N TRP A 135 -3.62 0.56 -25.03
CA TRP A 135 -3.04 1.79 -24.49
C TRP A 135 -3.28 2.97 -25.41
N ASN A 136 -3.03 2.79 -26.72
CA ASN A 136 -3.18 3.87 -27.70
C ASN A 136 -4.64 4.36 -27.81
N THR A 137 -5.60 3.44 -27.75
CA THR A 137 -7.03 3.78 -27.90
C THR A 137 -7.63 4.36 -26.62
N PHE A 138 -7.35 3.79 -25.44
CA PHE A 138 -8.11 4.13 -24.21
C PHE A 138 -7.30 4.88 -23.15
N LEU A 139 -5.97 4.91 -23.25
CA LEU A 139 -5.09 5.49 -22.23
C LEU A 139 -4.25 6.68 -22.73
N THR A 140 -4.20 6.93 -24.03
CA THR A 140 -3.29 7.92 -24.65
C THR A 140 -4.02 9.12 -25.29
N GLN A 141 -5.34 9.24 -25.12
CA GLN A 141 -6.10 10.26 -25.82
C GLN A 141 -6.03 11.65 -25.15
N GLU A 142 -5.56 12.65 -25.90
CA GLU A 142 -5.72 14.06 -25.58
C GLU A 142 -7.21 14.45 -25.57
N LEU A 143 -7.59 15.29 -24.61
CA LEU A 143 -8.60 16.31 -24.85
C LEU A 143 -8.01 17.23 -25.91
N THR A 144 -8.32 17.01 -27.18
CA THR A 144 -7.92 17.92 -28.25
C THR A 144 -8.46 19.31 -27.94
N GLU A 145 -7.62 20.23 -27.47
CA GLU A 145 -7.96 21.64 -27.19
C GLU A 145 -8.21 22.46 -28.49
N GLN A 146 -8.68 21.83 -29.57
CA GLN A 146 -8.84 22.48 -30.88
C GLN A 146 -10.28 22.58 -31.41
N ASP A 147 -11.30 22.30 -30.59
CA ASP A 147 -12.66 22.74 -30.91
C ASP A 147 -13.17 23.74 -29.85
N PRO A 148 -13.33 25.03 -30.19
CA PRO A 148 -14.10 25.94 -29.38
C PRO A 148 -15.58 25.57 -29.52
N ALA A 149 -16.03 24.54 -28.78
CA ALA A 149 -17.44 24.24 -28.68
C ALA A 149 -18.14 25.33 -27.83
N PRO A 150 -19.32 25.82 -28.25
CA PRO A 150 -19.97 26.96 -27.62
C PRO A 150 -20.49 26.59 -26.24
N LEU A 151 -20.46 27.59 -25.35
CA LEU A 151 -21.12 27.67 -24.05
C LEU A 151 -22.32 26.70 -23.93
N GLY A 152 -22.13 25.56 -23.27
CA GLY A 152 -23.17 24.57 -23.06
C GLY A 152 -22.63 23.37 -22.28
N ASP A 153 -23.28 23.06 -21.16
CA ASP A 153 -22.92 22.01 -20.19
C ASP A 153 -22.92 20.59 -20.77
N LEU A 154 -21.93 20.23 -21.60
CA LEU A 154 -21.60 18.84 -21.89
C LEU A 154 -20.41 18.40 -21.03
N PRO A 155 -20.52 17.30 -20.26
CA PRO A 155 -19.42 16.84 -19.44
C PRO A 155 -18.26 16.48 -20.36
N SER A 156 -17.13 17.17 -20.18
CA SER A 156 -15.83 16.79 -20.72
C SER A 156 -15.70 15.27 -20.67
N GLN A 157 -15.56 14.65 -21.83
CA GLN A 157 -15.50 13.20 -22.01
C GLN A 157 -14.54 12.62 -20.96
N ARG A 158 -15.08 11.87 -19.99
CA ARG A 158 -14.36 11.47 -18.76
C ARG A 158 -13.26 10.47 -19.11
N CYS A 159 -12.09 10.96 -19.53
CA CYS A 159 -10.94 10.11 -19.78
C CYS A 159 -10.42 9.52 -18.47
N PHE A 160 -10.00 8.25 -18.52
CA PHE A 160 -9.35 7.59 -17.39
C PHE A 160 -7.96 8.21 -17.16
N ASP A 161 -7.55 8.42 -15.91
CA ASP A 161 -6.22 8.95 -15.61
C ASP A 161 -5.14 7.88 -15.88
N GLN A 162 -4.43 8.04 -16.99
CA GLN A 162 -3.32 7.18 -17.42
C GLN A 162 -2.24 7.01 -16.33
N LYS A 163 -2.04 8.02 -15.46
CA LYS A 163 -1.04 7.96 -14.38
C LYS A 163 -1.28 6.81 -13.41
N ILE A 164 -2.53 6.37 -13.26
CA ILE A 164 -2.89 5.22 -12.42
C ILE A 164 -2.35 3.93 -13.05
N ALA A 165 -2.57 3.73 -14.36
CA ALA A 165 -2.07 2.57 -15.09
C ALA A 165 -0.54 2.56 -15.14
N LEU A 166 0.09 3.71 -15.39
CA LEU A 166 1.55 3.86 -15.38
C LEU A 166 2.15 3.49 -14.02
N GLY A 167 1.56 3.98 -12.93
CA GLY A 167 1.99 3.66 -11.57
C GLY A 167 1.84 2.17 -11.22
N PHE A 168 0.75 1.55 -11.67
CA PHE A 168 0.53 0.11 -11.52
C PHE A 168 1.61 -0.71 -12.23
N MET A 169 1.93 -0.36 -13.49
CA MET A 169 2.97 -1.07 -14.25
C MET A 169 4.38 -0.79 -13.70
N ARG A 170 4.63 0.42 -13.19
CA ARG A 170 5.87 0.75 -12.46
C ARG A 170 6.06 -0.14 -11.24
N SER A 171 4.99 -0.49 -10.53
CA SER A 171 5.07 -1.39 -9.37
C SER A 171 5.61 -2.78 -9.77
N TYR A 172 5.14 -3.30 -10.91
CA TYR A 172 5.58 -4.57 -11.47
C TYR A 172 7.04 -4.55 -11.93
N SER A 173 7.51 -3.41 -12.44
CA SER A 173 8.94 -3.22 -12.76
C SER A 173 9.86 -3.37 -11.53
N ARG A 174 9.32 -3.07 -10.33
CA ARG A 174 10.05 -3.19 -9.06
C ARG A 174 9.90 -4.57 -8.43
N LEU A 175 8.75 -5.23 -8.63
CA LEU A 175 8.46 -6.59 -8.16
C LEU A 175 9.28 -7.65 -8.91
N ILE A 176 9.40 -7.52 -10.24
CA ILE A 176 10.02 -8.53 -11.12
C ILE A 176 11.31 -7.96 -11.72
N LYS A 177 12.44 -8.22 -11.05
CA LYS A 177 13.77 -7.76 -11.49
C LYS A 177 14.68 -8.88 -11.97
N HIS A 178 14.46 -10.09 -11.50
CA HIS A 178 15.22 -11.26 -11.91
C HIS A 178 14.34 -12.29 -12.62
N ARG A 179 14.98 -13.18 -13.37
CA ARG A 179 14.31 -14.30 -14.03
C ARG A 179 13.54 -15.19 -13.04
N SER A 180 14.11 -15.43 -11.86
CA SER A 180 13.45 -16.17 -10.78
C SER A 180 12.17 -15.47 -10.31
N ASP A 181 12.12 -14.14 -10.29
CA ASP A 181 10.90 -13.42 -9.95
C ASP A 181 9.80 -13.61 -11.00
N LEU A 182 10.18 -13.66 -12.29
CA LEU A 182 9.21 -13.91 -13.36
C LEU A 182 8.63 -15.33 -13.26
N GLU A 183 9.47 -16.32 -12.96
CA GLU A 183 9.02 -17.70 -12.74
C GLU A 183 8.04 -17.79 -11.57
N VAL A 184 8.32 -17.11 -10.45
CA VAL A 184 7.39 -16.98 -9.31
C VAL A 184 6.11 -16.26 -9.73
N ALA A 185 6.21 -15.18 -10.52
CA ALA A 185 5.04 -14.44 -10.99
C ALA A 185 4.11 -15.31 -11.86
N ILE A 186 4.68 -16.14 -12.73
CA ILE A 186 3.93 -17.09 -13.56
C ILE A 186 3.31 -18.19 -12.68
N GLU A 187 4.06 -18.76 -11.74
CA GLU A 187 3.57 -19.78 -10.81
C GLU A 187 2.36 -19.26 -10.00
N LYS A 188 2.43 -18.02 -9.54
CA LYS A 188 1.35 -17.36 -8.80
C LYS A 188 0.26 -16.76 -9.70
N ARG A 189 0.34 -16.90 -11.03
CA ARG A 189 -0.62 -16.36 -12.02
C ARG A 189 -0.78 -14.84 -11.96
N LEU A 190 0.30 -14.11 -11.62
CA LEU A 190 0.34 -12.65 -11.67
C LEU A 190 0.53 -12.12 -13.09
N VAL A 191 1.20 -12.92 -13.93
CA VAL A 191 1.53 -12.65 -15.33
C VAL A 191 1.13 -13.87 -16.16
N PRO A 192 0.71 -13.71 -17.43
CA PRO A 192 0.42 -14.84 -18.32
C PRO A 192 1.60 -15.81 -18.49
N ALA A 193 1.29 -17.10 -18.61
CA ALA A 193 2.30 -18.16 -18.64
C ALA A 193 3.16 -18.21 -19.92
N ASN A 194 2.72 -17.54 -20.99
CA ASN A 194 3.41 -17.47 -22.28
C ASN A 194 4.53 -16.42 -22.34
N VAL A 195 4.78 -15.69 -21.25
CA VAL A 195 5.75 -14.58 -21.23
C VAL A 195 7.17 -15.09 -21.02
N THR A 196 8.07 -14.80 -21.96
CA THR A 196 9.51 -15.06 -21.81
C THR A 196 10.22 -13.93 -21.06
N TRP A 197 11.35 -14.25 -20.40
CA TRP A 197 12.16 -13.25 -19.69
C TRP A 197 12.59 -12.07 -20.57
N LEU A 198 13.04 -12.35 -21.79
CA LEU A 198 13.51 -11.29 -22.70
C LEU A 198 12.36 -10.38 -23.15
N ALA A 199 11.18 -10.95 -23.45
CA ALA A 199 10.00 -10.18 -23.79
C ALA A 199 9.56 -9.29 -22.61
N TRP A 200 9.54 -9.86 -21.39
CA TRP A 200 9.26 -9.10 -20.17
C TRP A 200 10.22 -7.92 -19.99
N CYS A 201 11.53 -8.14 -20.14
CA CYS A 201 12.52 -7.07 -20.00
C CYS A 201 12.31 -5.91 -20.99
N ARG A 202 11.98 -6.21 -22.25
CA ARG A 202 11.72 -5.17 -23.26
C ARG A 202 10.45 -4.39 -22.91
N PHE A 203 9.37 -5.11 -22.61
CA PHE A 203 8.09 -4.54 -22.22
C PHE A 203 8.23 -3.61 -20.99
N ILE A 204 8.89 -4.08 -19.93
CA ILE A 204 8.93 -3.36 -18.66
C ILE A 204 9.93 -2.19 -18.65
N ALA A 205 10.85 -2.12 -19.61
CA ALA A 205 11.91 -1.11 -19.66
C ALA A 205 11.36 0.32 -19.69
N GLY A 206 10.25 0.55 -20.39
CA GLY A 206 9.56 1.85 -20.45
C GLY A 206 9.07 2.33 -19.08
N PHE A 207 8.60 1.41 -18.24
CA PHE A 207 8.01 1.73 -16.94
C PHE A 207 9.05 1.91 -15.82
N GLN A 208 10.27 1.42 -15.99
CA GLN A 208 11.33 1.53 -14.99
C GLN A 208 11.81 2.96 -14.75
N ARG A 209 11.74 3.81 -15.80
CA ARG A 209 12.26 5.18 -15.79
C ARG A 209 11.23 6.22 -15.31
N LEU A 210 10.00 5.80 -15.05
CA LEU A 210 8.93 6.67 -14.62
C LEU A 210 9.25 7.31 -13.26
N ARG A 211 9.12 8.64 -13.21
CA ARG A 211 9.32 9.42 -11.98
C ARG A 211 8.06 9.41 -11.12
N ASP A 212 8.17 9.96 -9.91
CA ASP A 212 7.02 10.05 -9.01
C ASP A 212 5.96 11.00 -9.59
N GLU A 213 6.32 12.07 -10.30
CA GLU A 213 5.34 13.06 -10.83
C GLU A 213 4.44 12.52 -11.96
N GLU A 214 4.90 11.45 -12.62
CA GLU A 214 4.27 10.82 -13.78
C GLU A 214 3.28 9.71 -13.39
N VAL A 215 3.20 9.36 -12.10
CA VAL A 215 2.35 8.27 -11.61
C VAL A 215 1.31 8.78 -10.63
N ALA A 216 0.26 7.99 -10.41
CA ALA A 216 -0.76 8.36 -9.44
C ALA A 216 -0.21 8.34 -8.00
N ASN A 217 -0.79 9.21 -7.16
CA ASN A 217 -0.43 9.42 -5.76
C ASN A 217 -0.24 8.14 -4.94
N ARG A 218 -1.06 7.11 -5.17
CA ARG A 218 -0.92 5.78 -4.57
C ARG A 218 0.50 5.21 -4.74
N TYR A 219 1.07 5.30 -5.94
CA TYR A 219 2.32 4.63 -6.31
C TYR A 219 3.58 5.40 -5.93
N HIS A 220 3.44 6.61 -5.34
CA HIS A 220 4.54 7.26 -4.62
C HIS A 220 4.92 6.48 -3.36
N PHE A 221 4.02 5.63 -2.89
CA PHE A 221 4.27 4.70 -1.80
C PHE A 221 4.37 3.29 -2.38
N GLY A 222 5.46 2.58 -2.06
CA GLY A 222 5.60 1.17 -2.38
C GLY A 222 4.71 0.29 -1.50
N GLN A 223 5.32 -0.58 -0.69
CA GLN A 223 4.56 -1.49 0.15
C GLN A 223 3.89 -0.81 1.35
N LEU A 224 2.62 -1.12 1.57
CA LEU A 224 1.82 -0.59 2.68
C LEU A 224 1.49 -1.70 3.69
N ARG A 225 1.58 -1.38 4.98
CA ARG A 225 1.20 -2.33 6.03
C ARG A 225 -0.26 -2.13 6.43
N LEU A 226 -1.08 -3.17 6.31
CA LEU A 226 -2.53 -3.09 6.58
C LEU A 226 -2.84 -2.65 8.02
N THR A 227 -2.05 -3.07 9.01
CA THR A 227 -2.27 -2.65 10.42
C THR A 227 -2.15 -1.15 10.60
N ARG A 228 -1.22 -0.50 9.89
CA ARG A 228 -1.01 0.95 9.98
C ARG A 228 -2.05 1.69 9.15
N LEU A 229 -2.46 1.13 8.02
CA LEU A 229 -3.54 1.68 7.21
C LEU A 229 -4.89 1.64 7.94
N ASN A 230 -5.20 0.54 8.64
CA ASN A 230 -6.38 0.42 9.50
C ASN A 230 -6.38 1.50 10.60
N PHE A 231 -5.22 1.80 11.18
CA PHE A 231 -5.07 2.87 12.16
C PHE A 231 -5.36 4.25 11.54
N LEU A 232 -4.84 4.51 10.35
CA LEU A 232 -5.03 5.78 9.64
C LEU A 232 -6.49 6.02 9.27
N VAL A 233 -7.16 5.01 8.71
CA VAL A 233 -8.60 5.06 8.37
C VAL A 233 -9.45 5.33 9.60
N ARG A 234 -9.11 4.70 10.73
CA ARG A 234 -9.82 4.87 12.00
C ARG A 234 -9.76 6.31 12.52
N ILE A 235 -8.64 6.99 12.31
CA ILE A 235 -8.43 8.37 12.77
C ILE A 235 -9.06 9.38 11.80
N LEU A 236 -8.74 9.26 10.51
CA LEU A 236 -9.07 10.26 9.51
C LEU A 236 -10.47 10.11 8.90
N ARG A 237 -11.05 8.91 8.98
CA ARG A 237 -12.39 8.58 8.46
C ARG A 237 -12.62 9.15 7.03
N PRO A 238 -11.91 8.63 6.02
CA PRO A 238 -12.05 9.10 4.64
C PRO A 238 -13.50 8.96 4.14
N LYS A 239 -13.93 9.91 3.30
CA LYS A 239 -15.29 9.96 2.77
C LYS A 239 -15.49 8.87 1.71
N GLY A 240 -16.66 8.24 1.69
CA GLY A 240 -17.01 7.20 0.70
C GLY A 240 -16.65 5.77 1.13
N MET A 241 -16.14 5.56 2.34
CA MET A 241 -15.96 4.23 2.90
C MET A 241 -17.19 3.83 3.74
N ARG A 242 -17.76 2.63 3.48
CA ARG A 242 -18.86 2.09 4.29
C ARG A 242 -18.43 1.79 5.73
N ASN A 243 -17.19 1.30 5.90
CA ASN A 243 -16.64 0.88 7.18
C ASN A 243 -15.43 1.74 7.60
N HIS A 244 -15.65 2.75 8.43
CA HIS A 244 -14.60 3.68 8.88
C HIS A 244 -13.63 3.08 9.93
N ARG A 245 -13.79 1.81 10.31
CA ARG A 245 -13.01 1.17 11.39
C ARG A 245 -11.79 0.41 10.87
N HIS A 246 -11.91 -0.16 9.68
CA HIS A 246 -10.92 -1.03 9.05
C HIS A 246 -10.89 -0.72 7.57
N TYR A 247 -9.69 -0.62 6.99
CA TYR A 247 -9.52 -0.49 5.57
C TYR A 247 -10.01 -1.75 4.84
N LYS A 248 -9.57 -2.93 5.34
CA LYS A 248 -10.11 -4.25 5.00
C LYS A 248 -10.06 -5.15 6.23
N GLU A 249 -11.11 -5.94 6.41
CA GLU A 249 -11.23 -6.89 7.51
C GLU A 249 -10.62 -8.23 7.09
N MET A 250 -9.48 -8.56 7.69
CA MET A 250 -8.73 -9.79 7.38
C MET A 250 -8.93 -10.91 8.40
N TYR A 251 -9.49 -10.60 9.57
CA TYR A 251 -9.84 -11.58 10.58
C TYR A 251 -11.34 -11.82 10.56
N TRP A 252 -11.73 -12.95 9.97
CA TRP A 252 -13.03 -13.57 10.15
C TRP A 252 -13.09 -14.52 11.36
N ASP A 253 -11.94 -14.88 11.92
CA ASP A 253 -11.80 -15.86 12.99
C ASP A 253 -11.46 -15.16 14.31
N THR A 254 -12.27 -15.42 15.32
CA THR A 254 -12.09 -14.89 16.68
C THR A 254 -10.90 -15.52 17.39
N GLY A 255 -10.57 -16.79 17.08
CA GLY A 255 -9.48 -17.53 17.73
C GLY A 255 -8.12 -16.88 17.50
N SER A 256 -7.80 -16.59 16.24
CA SER A 256 -6.56 -15.92 15.84
C SER A 256 -6.38 -14.52 16.47
N TYR A 257 -7.49 -13.83 16.74
CA TYR A 257 -7.47 -12.56 17.45
C TYR A 257 -7.15 -12.78 18.94
N LEU A 258 -7.90 -13.67 19.60
CA LEU A 258 -7.75 -13.95 21.03
C LEU A 258 -6.34 -14.42 21.39
N GLU A 259 -5.72 -15.29 20.59
CA GLU A 259 -4.35 -15.78 20.82
C GLU A 259 -3.34 -14.63 21.02
N ARG A 260 -3.47 -13.57 20.24
CA ARG A 260 -2.58 -12.41 20.30
C ARG A 260 -2.84 -11.51 21.52
N PHE A 261 -4.08 -11.44 21.99
CA PHE A 261 -4.43 -10.64 23.17
C PHE A 261 -4.35 -11.43 24.46
N PHE A 262 -4.31 -12.76 24.41
CA PHE A 262 -4.29 -13.63 25.58
C PHE A 262 -3.05 -13.41 26.44
N ALA A 263 -1.87 -13.30 25.84
CA ALA A 263 -0.63 -13.03 26.59
C ALA A 263 -0.66 -11.68 27.34
N PRO A 264 -1.05 -10.55 26.72
CA PRO A 264 -1.30 -9.30 27.44
C PRO A 264 -2.36 -9.40 28.54
N PHE A 265 -3.47 -10.10 28.30
CA PHE A 265 -4.52 -10.28 29.32
C PHE A 265 -4.03 -11.09 30.51
N LEU A 266 -3.29 -12.17 30.28
CA LEU A 266 -2.63 -12.94 31.34
C LEU A 266 -1.64 -12.08 32.13
N PHE A 267 -0.87 -11.24 31.45
CA PHE A 267 0.06 -10.33 32.11
C PHE A 267 -0.67 -9.29 32.99
N ILE A 268 -1.77 -8.71 32.50
CA ILE A 268 -2.62 -7.79 33.28
C ILE A 268 -3.21 -8.51 34.49
N PHE A 269 -3.75 -9.71 34.28
CA PHE A 269 -4.34 -10.52 35.33
C PHE A 269 -3.31 -10.88 36.41
N ALA A 270 -2.12 -11.34 36.01
CA ALA A 270 -1.02 -11.65 36.92
C ALA A 270 -0.53 -10.40 37.67
N SER A 271 -0.43 -9.26 36.97
CA SER A 271 -0.07 -7.97 37.58
C SER A 271 -1.08 -7.54 38.65
N LEU A 272 -2.37 -7.63 38.33
CA LEU A 272 -3.45 -7.25 39.24
C LEU A 272 -3.52 -8.20 40.44
N SER A 273 -3.37 -9.51 40.22
CA SER A 273 -3.31 -10.51 41.29
C SER A 273 -2.12 -10.27 42.23
N LEU A 274 -0.95 -9.97 41.67
CA LEU A 274 0.25 -9.63 42.46
C LEU A 274 0.08 -8.33 43.24
N ALA A 275 -0.48 -7.29 42.62
CA ALA A 275 -0.78 -6.02 43.26
C ALA A 275 -1.76 -6.19 44.43
N LEU A 276 -2.86 -6.92 44.20
CA LEU A 276 -3.86 -7.22 45.23
C LEU A 276 -3.27 -8.06 46.37
N SER A 277 -2.41 -9.03 46.07
CA SER A 277 -1.74 -9.84 47.09
C SER A 277 -0.76 -8.99 47.93
N ALA A 278 0.03 -8.13 47.29
CA ALA A 278 0.91 -7.20 47.99
C ALA A 278 0.12 -6.20 48.85
N TRP A 279 -1.00 -5.71 48.32
CA TRP A 279 -1.92 -4.82 49.04
C TRP A 279 -2.55 -5.51 50.26
N GLN A 280 -2.97 -6.77 50.13
CA GLN A 280 -3.47 -7.59 51.24
C GLN A 280 -2.40 -7.79 52.32
N VAL A 281 -1.14 -8.03 51.94
CA VAL A 281 -0.02 -8.16 52.90
C VAL A 281 0.25 -6.85 53.65
N ILE A 282 0.08 -5.70 52.99
CA ILE A 282 0.27 -4.37 53.57
C ILE A 282 -0.87 -4.02 54.54
N LEU A 283 -2.14 -4.23 54.15
CA LEU A 283 -3.31 -3.89 54.97
C LEU A 283 -3.69 -4.93 56.02
N GLY A 284 -3.39 -6.21 55.76
CA GLY A 284 -3.74 -7.33 56.64
C GLY A 284 -2.92 -7.40 57.93
N LEU A 285 -2.03 -6.42 58.18
CA LEU A 285 -1.29 -6.31 59.42
C LEU A 285 -2.16 -5.59 60.46
N PRO A 286 -2.67 -6.27 61.50
CA PRO A 286 -3.44 -5.61 62.54
C PRO A 286 -2.56 -4.57 63.24
N LEU A 287 -3.00 -3.31 63.18
CA LEU A 287 -2.36 -2.15 63.81
C LEU A 287 -2.60 -2.10 65.31
N ASP A 288 -3.61 -2.83 65.81
CA ASP A 288 -3.93 -2.87 67.23
C ASP A 288 -4.54 -4.23 67.54
N GLN A 289 -3.83 -5.04 68.35
CA GLN A 289 -4.36 -5.99 69.34
C GLN A 289 -3.31 -7.05 69.72
N VAL A 290 -2.69 -6.78 70.88
CA VAL A 290 -2.40 -7.68 72.02
C VAL A 290 -1.94 -9.13 71.73
N ALA A 291 -0.69 -9.45 72.12
CA ALA A 291 -0.38 -10.57 73.03
C ALA A 291 1.13 -10.66 73.41
N VAL A 292 1.39 -10.57 74.72
CA VAL A 292 2.43 -11.24 75.54
C VAL A 292 3.93 -11.06 75.19
N THR A 293 4.47 -9.96 75.70
CA THR A 293 5.77 -9.72 76.39
C THR A 293 7.10 -10.47 76.12
N GLN A 294 7.22 -11.52 75.30
CA GLN A 294 8.56 -12.11 74.99
C GLN A 294 8.87 -12.30 73.50
N PHE A 295 7.86 -12.35 72.61
CA PHE A 295 8.05 -12.47 71.16
C PHE A 295 8.02 -11.12 70.39
N ARG A 296 7.90 -9.98 71.08
CA ARG A 296 7.67 -8.65 70.49
C ARG A 296 8.72 -8.21 69.47
N MET A 297 10.01 -8.45 69.71
CA MET A 297 11.06 -7.98 68.81
C MET A 297 11.03 -8.71 67.46
N ASN A 298 10.79 -10.03 67.47
CA ASN A 298 10.75 -10.86 66.26
C ASN A 298 9.51 -10.56 65.43
N VAL A 299 8.35 -10.36 66.06
CA VAL A 299 7.09 -10.05 65.36
C VAL A 299 7.13 -8.66 64.73
N VAL A 300 7.69 -7.64 65.40
CA VAL A 300 7.83 -6.29 64.83
C VAL A 300 8.80 -6.29 63.65
N THR A 301 9.88 -7.05 63.75
CA THR A 301 10.88 -7.16 62.67
C THR A 301 10.30 -7.90 61.46
N MET A 302 9.54 -8.97 61.69
CA MET A 302 8.83 -9.72 60.65
C MET A 302 7.75 -8.86 59.96
N LYS A 303 6.97 -8.08 60.72
CA LYS A 303 5.97 -7.15 60.16
C LYS A 303 6.61 -6.09 59.27
N ARG A 304 7.72 -5.48 59.70
CA ARG A 304 8.48 -4.50 58.89
C ARG A 304 9.05 -5.13 57.63
N ALA A 305 9.56 -6.35 57.71
CA ALA A 305 10.07 -7.07 56.54
C ALA A 305 8.96 -7.37 55.51
N ALA A 306 7.78 -7.82 55.97
CA ALA A 306 6.63 -8.07 55.10
C ALA A 306 6.10 -6.79 54.43
N TRP A 307 6.03 -5.68 55.16
CA TRP A 307 5.67 -4.37 54.61
C TRP A 307 6.65 -3.90 53.54
N ASN A 308 7.95 -3.97 53.83
CA ASN A 308 9.00 -3.58 52.88
C ASN A 308 8.99 -4.46 51.63
N PHE A 309 8.72 -5.77 51.79
CA PHE A 309 8.56 -6.70 50.66
C PHE A 309 7.35 -6.35 49.81
N GLY A 310 6.18 -6.10 50.40
CA GLY A 310 4.98 -5.69 49.68
C GLY A 310 5.18 -4.37 48.92
N LEU A 311 5.83 -3.39 49.55
CA LEU A 311 6.17 -2.12 48.93
C LEU A 311 7.15 -2.30 47.76
N LEU A 312 8.20 -3.12 47.95
CA LEU A 312 9.18 -3.42 46.91
C LEU A 312 8.50 -4.05 45.68
N VAL A 313 7.60 -5.01 45.89
CA VAL A 313 6.85 -5.68 44.82
C VAL A 313 5.98 -4.68 44.05
N LEU A 314 5.28 -3.77 44.74
CA LEU A 314 4.47 -2.74 44.08
C LEU A 314 5.31 -1.75 43.27
N VAL A 315 6.47 -1.33 43.81
CA VAL A 315 7.40 -0.44 43.10
C VAL A 315 7.96 -1.11 41.85
N LEU A 316 8.41 -2.37 41.96
CA LEU A 316 8.92 -3.13 40.81
C LEU A 316 7.84 -3.33 39.74
N LEU A 317 6.60 -3.60 40.15
CA LEU A 317 5.46 -3.72 39.24
C LEU A 317 5.18 -2.39 38.53
N ALA A 318 5.19 -1.28 39.26
CA ALA A 318 5.01 0.06 38.69
C ALA A 318 6.11 0.41 37.68
N ILE A 319 7.38 0.05 37.97
CA ILE A 319 8.50 0.23 37.05
C ILE A 319 8.30 -0.63 35.79
N CYS A 320 7.89 -1.90 35.92
CA CYS A 320 7.60 -2.75 34.76
C CYS A 320 6.51 -2.15 33.87
N TRP A 321 5.42 -1.67 34.45
CA TRP A 321 4.34 -0.99 33.72
C TRP A 321 4.82 0.31 33.06
N ALA A 322 5.61 1.11 33.75
CA ALA A 322 6.19 2.33 33.20
C ALA A 322 7.09 2.03 31.99
N LEU A 323 7.97 1.02 32.08
CA LEU A 323 8.83 0.61 30.96
C LEU A 323 8.02 0.07 29.77
N LEU A 324 7.00 -0.76 30.05
CA LEU A 324 6.13 -1.32 29.01
C LEU A 324 5.32 -0.26 28.26
N ILE A 325 4.90 0.80 28.92
CA ILE A 325 4.16 1.91 28.29
C ILE A 325 5.11 2.92 27.65
N PHE A 326 6.23 3.24 28.30
CA PHE A 326 7.16 4.27 27.83
C PHE A 326 7.94 3.81 26.59
N SER A 327 8.36 2.55 26.54
CA SER A 327 9.09 1.98 25.38
C SER A 327 8.37 2.19 24.04
N PRO A 328 7.08 1.80 23.85
CA PRO A 328 6.38 2.02 22.60
C PRO A 328 6.11 3.51 22.33
N LEU A 329 5.90 4.34 23.35
CA LEU A 329 5.74 5.79 23.17
C LEU A 329 7.01 6.45 22.63
N VAL A 330 8.17 6.10 23.19
CA VAL A 330 9.48 6.56 22.69
C VAL A 330 9.72 6.06 21.27
N TYR A 331 9.44 4.79 21.00
CA TYR A 331 9.58 4.24 19.64
C TYR A 331 8.68 4.95 18.61
N LEU A 332 7.41 5.17 18.94
CA LEU A 332 6.45 5.85 18.05
C LEU A 332 6.84 7.31 17.81
N SER A 333 7.22 8.04 18.86
CA SER A 333 7.68 9.43 18.74
C SER A 333 8.94 9.53 17.88
N ALA A 334 9.93 8.65 18.08
CA ALA A 334 11.12 8.57 17.24
C ALA A 334 10.76 8.25 15.77
N GLN A 335 9.83 7.33 15.53
CA GLN A 335 9.38 6.97 14.19
C GLN A 335 8.70 8.15 13.47
N VAL A 336 7.84 8.90 14.17
CA VAL A 336 7.19 10.11 13.62
C VAL A 336 8.22 11.19 13.32
N GLN A 337 9.18 11.41 14.23
CA GLN A 337 10.26 12.38 14.01
C GLN A 337 11.12 12.01 12.81
N PHE A 338 11.46 10.72 12.65
CA PHE A 338 12.22 10.23 11.50
C PHE A 338 11.43 10.41 10.19
N GLY A 339 10.13 10.07 10.19
CA GLY A 339 9.25 10.28 9.04
C GLY A 339 9.16 11.75 8.63
N TYR A 340 9.03 12.66 9.60
CA TYR A 340 8.99 14.10 9.34
C TYR A 340 10.31 14.63 8.79
N LYS A 341 11.45 14.18 9.35
CA LYS A 341 12.78 14.52 8.81
C LYS A 341 12.95 14.04 7.38
N LEU A 342 12.51 12.82 7.07
CA LEU A 342 12.60 12.26 5.72
C LEU A 342 11.73 13.02 4.72
N LYS A 343 10.48 13.33 5.07
CA LYS A 343 9.58 14.17 4.24
C LYS A 343 10.20 15.54 3.98
N ARG A 344 10.81 16.15 4.99
CA ARG A 344 11.49 17.45 4.85
C ARG A 344 12.75 17.35 3.97
N PHE A 345 13.50 16.26 4.06
CA PHE A 345 14.67 16.01 3.23
C PHE A 345 14.28 15.82 1.76
N GLN A 346 13.22 15.04 1.49
CA GLN A 346 12.70 14.85 0.13
C GLN A 346 12.20 16.17 -0.47
N LYS A 347 11.40 16.95 0.28
CA LYS A 347 10.98 18.29 -0.17
C LYS A 347 12.16 19.23 -0.43
N ARG A 348 13.26 19.09 0.33
CA ARG A 348 14.49 19.86 0.14
C ARG A 348 15.32 19.41 -1.05
N ASN A 349 15.19 18.17 -1.51
CA ASN A 349 15.92 17.66 -2.68
C ASN A 349 15.14 17.82 -3.98
N MET A 350 13.79 17.93 -3.93
CA MET A 350 12.99 18.30 -5.11
C MET A 350 13.14 19.78 -5.51
N LYS A 351 13.21 20.71 -4.54
CA LYS A 351 13.39 22.15 -4.83
C LYS A 351 14.69 22.54 -5.58
N PRO A 352 15.85 21.93 -5.32
CA PRO A 352 17.09 22.19 -6.04
C PRO A 352 16.98 21.90 -7.53
N GLU A 353 16.30 20.82 -7.93
CA GLU A 353 16.17 20.45 -9.34
C GLU A 353 15.29 21.44 -10.11
N GLU A 354 14.19 21.91 -9.51
CA GLU A 354 13.37 23.00 -10.08
C GLU A 354 14.14 24.32 -10.20
N SER A 355 14.96 24.67 -9.20
CA SER A 355 15.76 25.90 -9.26
C SER A 355 16.89 25.84 -10.30
N ILE A 356 17.45 24.65 -10.54
CA ILE A 356 18.51 24.43 -11.53
C ILE A 356 17.92 24.37 -12.95
N SER A 357 16.70 23.84 -13.13
CA SER A 357 16.02 23.90 -14.43
C SER A 357 15.60 25.34 -14.77
N GLN A 358 15.02 26.08 -13.82
CA GLN A 358 14.65 27.49 -14.03
C GLN A 358 15.87 28.38 -14.35
N ALA A 359 17.00 28.18 -13.68
CA ALA A 359 18.23 28.93 -13.98
C ALA A 359 18.81 28.61 -15.37
N LYS A 360 18.67 27.35 -15.85
CA LYS A 360 19.11 26.97 -17.20
C LYS A 360 18.18 27.51 -18.29
N ASP A 361 16.88 27.57 -18.03
CA ASP A 361 15.92 28.12 -18.99
C ASP A 361 16.08 29.65 -19.14
N GLU A 362 16.47 30.36 -18.08
CA GLU A 362 16.82 31.80 -18.14
C GLU A 362 18.16 32.06 -18.86
N GLU A 363 19.13 31.16 -18.76
CA GLU A 363 20.43 31.30 -19.43
C GLU A 363 20.36 30.98 -20.93
N ASN A 364 19.49 30.03 -21.33
CA ASN A 364 19.34 29.62 -22.72
C ASN A 364 18.34 30.48 -23.53
N GLY A 365 17.61 31.37 -22.84
CA GLY A 365 16.68 32.34 -23.43
C GLY A 365 17.26 33.75 -23.64
N ARG A 366 18.58 33.93 -23.47
CA ARG A 366 19.27 35.22 -23.60
C ARG A 366 20.21 35.30 -24.79
#